data_AF-Z9JH65-F1
#
_entry.id   AF-Z9JH65-F1
#
_cell.length_a   1.000
_cell.length_b   1.000
_cell.length_c   1.000
_cell.angle_alpha   90.00
_cell.angle_beta   90.00
_cell.angle_gamma   90.00
#
_symmetry.space_group_name_H-M   'P 1'
#
loop_
_entity.id
_entity.type
_entity.pdbx_description
1 polymer ?
#
loop_
_entity_poly.entity_id
_entity_poly.type
_entity_poly.pdbx_seq_one_letter_code
_entity_poly.pdbx_strand_id
1 'polypeptide(L)'
;MVETLQYRFVLRRGRAATWTARNECLLAGEFGLETDTGKLKIGDGSTAWNALDYMKAGTPIGTANAGRGVTIDVTNPQVPVLSVLVYEAGPGIDITDGVITNTRAGIVLTGVVADYAHLPSTPTAGAAYLVTDDGLMYVYDGAAWPADGEGIDLRGGGADNGYGNFGGGL
;
A
#
# COMPACT_ATOMS: atom_id res chain seq x y z
N MET A 1 -26.84 -15.69 37.79
CA MET A 1 -25.89 -14.65 38.26
C MET A 1 -24.50 -15.25 38.17
N VAL A 2 -23.53 -14.52 37.61
CA VAL A 2 -22.14 -14.98 37.60
C VAL A 2 -21.52 -14.64 38.94
N GLU A 3 -21.08 -15.65 39.68
CA GLU A 3 -20.33 -15.46 40.91
C GLU A 3 -18.86 -15.18 40.55
N THR A 4 -18.33 -14.04 40.99
CA THR A 4 -16.92 -13.71 40.83
C THR A 4 -16.18 -14.16 42.08
N LEU A 5 -15.31 -15.16 41.94
CA LEU A 5 -14.46 -15.63 43.03
C LEU A 5 -13.08 -14.95 42.97
N GLN A 6 -12.64 -14.35 44.08
CA GLN A 6 -11.30 -13.76 44.17
C GLN A 6 -10.27 -14.80 44.63
N TYR A 7 -9.43 -15.23 43.70
CA TYR A 7 -8.30 -16.12 44.00
C TYR A 7 -7.01 -15.59 43.39
N ARG A 8 -5.88 -15.99 43.99
CA ARG A 8 -4.55 -15.83 43.42
C ARG A 8 -4.01 -17.22 43.11
N PHE A 9 -3.75 -17.49 41.84
CA PHE A 9 -3.12 -18.73 41.41
C PHE A 9 -1.73 -18.45 40.85
N VAL A 10 -0.91 -19.49 40.86
CA VAL A 10 0.39 -19.52 40.23
C VAL A 10 0.31 -20.54 39.10
N LEU A 11 0.74 -20.13 37.91
CA LEU A 11 0.85 -21.05 36.78
C LEU A 11 1.90 -22.12 37.06
N ARG A 12 1.68 -23.31 36.49
CA ARG A 12 2.75 -24.30 36.43
C ARG A 12 3.92 -23.70 35.65
N ARG A 13 5.11 -23.72 36.25
CA ARG A 13 6.26 -22.95 35.74
C ARG A 13 7.59 -23.66 35.99
N GLY A 14 8.55 -23.45 35.12
CA GLY A 14 9.90 -24.02 35.19
C GLY A 14 10.80 -23.47 34.08
N ARG A 15 12.08 -23.83 34.08
CA ARG A 15 12.98 -23.47 32.97
C ARG A 15 12.60 -24.21 31.69
N ALA A 16 12.84 -23.61 30.52
CA ALA A 16 12.60 -24.22 29.22
C ALA A 16 13.25 -25.61 29.12
N ALA A 17 14.51 -25.75 29.54
CA ALA A 17 15.21 -27.03 29.54
C ALA A 17 14.53 -28.10 30.42
N THR A 18 13.96 -27.71 31.57
CA THR A 18 13.23 -28.63 32.46
C THR A 18 11.91 -29.05 31.83
N TRP A 19 11.20 -28.13 31.19
CA TRP A 19 9.98 -28.44 30.45
C TRP A 19 10.25 -29.39 29.28
N THR A 20 11.29 -29.11 28.48
CA THR A 20 11.69 -29.95 27.35
C THR A 20 12.07 -31.36 27.78
N ALA A 21 12.79 -31.49 28.90
CA ALA A 21 13.22 -32.78 29.43
C ALA A 21 12.05 -33.61 29.99
N ARG A 22 11.09 -32.95 30.66
CA ARG A 22 9.90 -33.61 31.20
C ARG A 22 8.92 -34.01 30.10
N ASN A 23 8.80 -33.18 29.06
CA ASN A 23 7.95 -33.39 27.90
C ASN A 23 6.53 -33.88 28.24
N GLU A 24 5.96 -33.34 29.33
CA GLU A 24 4.66 -33.79 29.83
C GLU A 24 3.51 -33.31 28.92
N CYS A 25 2.42 -34.06 28.91
CA CYS A 25 1.16 -33.64 28.30
C CYS A 25 0.37 -32.79 29.32
N LEU A 26 0.15 -31.52 29.00
CA LEU A 26 -0.63 -30.61 29.84
C LEU A 26 -2.14 -30.84 29.62
N LEU A 27 -2.94 -30.64 30.66
CA LEU A 27 -4.40 -30.75 30.56
C LEU A 27 -4.94 -29.72 29.56
N ALA A 28 -6.12 -29.99 28.98
CA ALA A 28 -6.78 -29.05 28.08
C ALA A 28 -7.04 -27.72 28.80
N GLY A 29 -6.47 -26.63 28.27
CA GLY A 29 -6.55 -25.29 28.86
C GLY A 29 -5.53 -25.00 29.98
N GLU A 30 -4.65 -25.95 30.33
CA GLU A 30 -3.60 -25.72 31.33
C GLU A 30 -2.47 -24.87 30.75
N PHE A 31 -2.14 -23.76 31.42
CA PHE A 31 -1.02 -22.89 31.06
C PHE A 31 0.29 -23.40 31.67
N GLY A 32 1.33 -23.52 30.84
CA GLY A 32 2.71 -23.76 31.28
C GLY A 32 3.63 -22.58 30.93
N LEU A 33 4.36 -22.09 31.92
CA LEU A 33 5.28 -20.95 31.80
C LEU A 33 6.75 -21.38 31.84
N GLU A 34 7.52 -20.95 30.83
CA GLU A 34 8.98 -20.98 30.85
C GLU A 34 9.53 -19.76 31.61
N THR A 35 10.13 -19.96 32.78
CA THR A 35 10.54 -18.87 33.67
C THR A 35 11.77 -18.09 33.19
N ASP A 36 12.58 -18.70 32.32
CA ASP A 36 13.82 -18.14 31.78
C ASP A 36 13.62 -17.46 30.41
N THR A 37 12.60 -17.86 29.65
CA THR A 37 12.28 -17.25 28.34
C THR A 37 11.04 -16.35 28.38
N GLY A 38 10.21 -16.49 29.42
CA GLY A 38 8.91 -15.80 29.53
C GLY A 38 7.84 -16.36 28.61
N LYS A 39 8.09 -17.47 27.90
CA LYS A 39 7.14 -18.04 26.93
C LYS A 39 6.09 -18.90 27.63
N LEU A 40 4.88 -18.88 27.06
CA LEU A 40 3.76 -19.69 27.52
C LEU A 40 3.36 -20.71 26.45
N LYS A 41 2.94 -21.89 26.87
CA LYS A 41 2.16 -22.83 26.06
C LYS A 41 0.87 -23.18 26.80
N ILE A 42 -0.19 -23.52 26.05
CA ILE A 42 -1.46 -24.00 26.60
C ILE A 42 -1.62 -25.45 26.18
N GLY A 43 -1.91 -26.33 27.14
CA GLY A 43 -2.22 -27.73 26.86
C GLY A 43 -3.53 -27.92 26.12
N ASP A 44 -3.59 -28.95 25.29
CA ASP A 44 -4.81 -29.42 24.63
C ASP A 44 -5.32 -30.76 25.23
N GLY A 45 -4.63 -31.30 26.24
CA GLY A 45 -4.95 -32.58 26.89
C GLY A 45 -4.39 -33.82 26.19
N SER A 46 -3.67 -33.68 25.07
CA SER A 46 -3.15 -34.81 24.28
C SER A 46 -1.72 -34.62 23.74
N THR A 47 -1.33 -33.38 23.47
CA THR A 47 -0.04 -33.02 22.88
C THR A 47 1.01 -32.79 23.95
N ALA A 48 2.16 -33.43 23.81
CA ALA A 48 3.31 -33.26 24.70
C ALA A 48 3.96 -31.88 24.55
N TRP A 49 4.55 -31.34 25.62
CA TRP A 49 5.17 -30.01 25.68
C TRP A 49 6.03 -29.64 24.47
N ASN A 50 6.88 -30.56 24.00
CA ASN A 50 7.81 -30.30 22.89
C ASN A 50 7.09 -30.07 21.56
N ALA A 51 5.88 -30.61 21.38
CA ALA A 51 5.07 -30.48 20.18
C ALA A 51 3.99 -29.38 20.28
N LEU A 52 3.71 -28.87 21.49
CA LEU A 52 2.80 -27.74 21.66
C LEU A 52 3.38 -26.46 21.04
N ASP A 53 2.52 -25.67 20.42
CA ASP A 53 2.89 -24.33 19.96
C ASP A 53 3.01 -23.35 21.13
N TYR A 54 3.91 -22.39 20.99
CA TYR A 54 3.94 -21.25 21.89
C TYR A 54 2.74 -20.34 21.64
N MET A 55 2.20 -19.78 22.73
CA MET A 55 1.29 -18.66 22.63
C MET A 55 1.98 -17.52 21.87
N LYS A 56 1.37 -17.09 20.77
CA LYS A 56 1.84 -15.96 19.97
C LYS A 56 0.98 -14.75 20.31
N ALA A 57 1.63 -13.59 20.49
CA ALA A 57 0.89 -12.34 20.38
C ALA A 57 0.33 -12.26 18.95
N GLY A 58 -0.93 -11.83 18.79
CA GLY A 58 -1.44 -11.49 17.47
C GLY A 58 -0.49 -10.47 16.84
N THR A 59 -0.07 -10.70 15.59
CA THR A 59 0.76 -9.73 14.87
C THR A 59 -0.02 -8.42 14.81
N PRO A 60 0.46 -7.33 15.42
CA PRO A 60 -0.16 -6.04 15.21
C PRO A 60 -0.10 -5.77 13.70
N ILE A 61 -1.25 -5.57 13.06
CA ILE A 61 -1.27 -5.01 11.72
C ILE A 61 -0.62 -3.63 11.89
N GLY A 62 0.59 -3.47 11.37
CA GLY A 62 1.34 -2.21 11.52
C GLY A 62 0.45 -1.05 11.12
N THR A 63 0.48 0.04 11.89
CA THR A 63 -0.23 1.27 11.54
C THR A 63 0.15 1.65 10.11
N ALA A 64 -0.78 1.54 9.17
CA ALA A 64 -0.53 2.02 7.81
C ALA A 64 -0.27 3.52 7.92
N ASN A 65 0.96 3.95 7.63
CA ASN A 65 1.23 5.36 7.40
C ASN A 65 0.30 5.81 6.26
N ALA A 66 -0.44 6.90 6.46
CA ALA A 66 -1.34 7.44 5.45
C ALA A 66 -0.60 7.53 4.10
N GLY A 67 -1.16 6.87 3.07
CA GLY A 67 -0.59 6.88 1.71
C GLY A 67 0.21 5.64 1.29
N ARG A 68 0.30 4.58 2.10
CA ARG A 68 0.87 3.28 1.67
C ARG A 68 -0.20 2.18 1.68
N GLY A 69 -0.42 1.55 0.52
CA GLY A 69 -1.27 0.36 0.41
C GLY A 69 -0.61 -0.84 1.09
N VAL A 70 -1.36 -1.55 1.92
CA VAL A 70 -0.96 -2.84 2.50
C VAL A 70 -1.72 -3.92 1.76
N THR A 71 -1.02 -4.79 1.03
CA THR A 71 -1.62 -5.99 0.44
C THR A 71 -1.56 -7.11 1.47
N ILE A 72 -2.72 -7.53 1.97
CA ILE A 72 -2.87 -8.63 2.92
C ILE A 72 -3.19 -9.88 2.11
N ASP A 73 -2.34 -10.91 2.21
CA ASP A 73 -2.66 -12.23 1.66
C ASP A 73 -3.59 -12.96 2.63
N VAL A 74 -4.88 -12.95 2.31
CA VAL A 74 -5.93 -13.62 3.08
C VAL A 74 -5.96 -15.14 2.89
N THR A 75 -5.12 -15.69 2.01
CA THR A 75 -5.07 -17.13 1.73
C THR A 75 -4.02 -17.88 2.58
N ASN A 76 -3.09 -17.17 3.23
CA ASN A 76 -2.10 -17.76 4.13
C ASN A 76 -2.21 -17.20 5.57
N PRO A 77 -2.92 -17.89 6.49
CA PRO A 77 -3.12 -17.43 7.86
C PRO A 77 -1.84 -17.43 8.73
N GLN A 78 -0.71 -17.96 8.25
CA GLN A 78 0.56 -18.01 8.97
C GLN A 78 1.54 -16.89 8.58
N VAL A 79 1.37 -16.27 7.40
CA VAL A 79 2.29 -15.24 6.88
C VAL A 79 1.50 -14.13 6.17
N PRO A 80 0.91 -13.16 6.90
CA PRO A 80 -0.05 -12.22 6.32
C PRO A 80 0.57 -11.08 5.48
N VAL A 81 1.89 -11.05 5.27
CA VAL A 81 2.57 -10.00 4.49
C VAL A 81 3.38 -10.64 3.36
N LEU A 82 2.79 -10.67 2.17
CA LEU A 82 3.37 -11.36 1.01
C LEU A 82 4.49 -10.56 0.33
N SER A 83 4.42 -9.23 0.38
CA SER A 83 5.51 -8.34 -0.01
C SER A 83 5.18 -6.91 0.40
N VAL A 84 6.19 -6.17 0.85
CA VAL A 84 6.15 -4.71 0.73
C VAL A 84 6.36 -4.44 -0.75
N LEU A 85 5.38 -3.86 -1.43
CA LEU A 85 5.64 -3.27 -2.74
C LEU A 85 6.62 -2.12 -2.47
N VAL A 86 7.92 -2.39 -2.63
CA VAL A 86 8.91 -1.35 -2.71
C VAL A 86 8.63 -0.71 -4.05
N TYR A 87 7.84 0.35 -4.03
CA TYR A 87 7.80 1.27 -5.15
C TYR A 87 9.20 1.84 -5.25
N GLU A 88 10.03 1.26 -6.12
CA GLU A 88 11.32 1.83 -6.46
C GLU A 88 11.02 3.20 -7.03
N ALA A 89 11.51 4.24 -6.35
CA ALA A 89 11.24 5.61 -6.73
C ALA A 89 11.86 5.88 -8.10
N GLY A 90 11.07 5.74 -9.16
CA GLY A 90 11.37 6.22 -10.50
C GLY A 90 10.65 7.54 -10.77
N PRO A 91 11.31 8.56 -11.36
CA PRO A 91 10.62 9.75 -11.85
C PRO A 91 9.77 9.40 -13.08
N GLY A 92 8.43 9.48 -12.99
CA GLY A 92 7.56 9.37 -14.16
C GLY A 92 6.09 9.12 -13.88
N ILE A 93 5.32 8.97 -14.97
CA ILE A 93 3.99 8.37 -14.96
C ILE A 93 4.16 6.88 -15.22
N ASP A 94 3.65 6.06 -14.31
CA ASP A 94 3.58 4.61 -14.48
C ASP A 94 2.16 4.24 -14.93
N ILE A 95 2.05 3.59 -16.09
CA ILE A 95 0.79 3.06 -16.62
C ILE A 95 0.87 1.54 -16.54
N THR A 96 0.26 0.99 -15.51
CA THR A 96 0.14 -0.46 -15.33
C THR A 96 -1.35 -0.81 -15.33
N ASP A 97 -1.76 -1.72 -16.23
CA ASP A 97 -3.12 -2.24 -16.35
C ASP A 97 -4.25 -1.19 -16.39
N GLY A 98 -4.00 -0.07 -17.09
CA GLY A 98 -5.00 0.98 -17.29
C GLY A 98 -5.25 1.85 -16.05
N VAL A 99 -4.49 1.67 -14.97
CA VAL A 99 -4.52 2.54 -13.79
C VAL A 99 -3.38 3.54 -13.89
N ILE A 100 -3.73 4.82 -13.88
CA ILE A 100 -2.75 5.92 -13.84
C ILE A 100 -2.44 6.21 -12.38
N THR A 101 -1.17 6.02 -11.97
CA THR A 101 -0.70 6.41 -10.63
C THR A 101 0.32 7.54 -10.72
N ASN A 102 0.18 8.57 -9.88
CA ASN A 102 1.10 9.71 -9.83
C ASN A 102 2.13 9.46 -8.72
N THR A 103 3.40 9.32 -9.10
CA THR A 103 4.47 8.92 -8.18
C THR A 103 5.48 10.01 -7.91
N ARG A 104 5.01 11.28 -7.99
CA ARG A 104 5.61 12.53 -7.46
C ARG A 104 6.10 13.53 -8.52
N ALA A 105 5.98 13.22 -9.81
CA ALA A 105 6.08 14.16 -10.93
C ALA A 105 5.20 13.68 -12.09
N GLY A 106 3.90 14.00 -12.02
CA GLY A 106 2.99 13.75 -13.14
C GLY A 106 3.31 14.64 -14.35
N ILE A 107 2.46 14.61 -15.38
CA ILE A 107 2.45 15.67 -16.40
C ILE A 107 2.06 16.97 -15.69
N VAL A 108 3.03 17.88 -15.53
CA VAL A 108 2.80 19.22 -14.99
C VAL A 108 2.53 20.14 -16.17
N LEU A 109 1.26 20.54 -16.32
CA LEU A 109 0.91 21.62 -17.22
C LEU A 109 1.23 22.94 -16.53
N THR A 110 2.03 23.76 -17.20
CA THR A 110 2.29 25.16 -16.83
C THR A 110 1.04 26.02 -16.99
N GLY A 111 0.16 25.69 -17.95
CA GLY A 111 -1.12 26.36 -18.11
C GLY A 111 -2.01 25.73 -19.18
N VAL A 112 -3.16 26.38 -19.40
CA VAL A 112 -4.14 26.04 -20.43
C VAL A 112 -4.50 27.32 -21.18
N VAL A 113 -4.53 27.27 -22.51
CA VAL A 113 -4.84 28.43 -23.37
C VAL A 113 -5.91 28.05 -24.39
N ALA A 114 -6.63 29.06 -24.89
CA ALA A 114 -7.74 28.86 -25.81
C ALA A 114 -7.29 28.21 -27.11
N ASP A 115 -6.30 28.80 -27.77
CA ASP A 115 -5.74 28.41 -29.07
C ASP A 115 -4.20 28.57 -29.06
N TYR A 116 -3.55 28.15 -30.16
CA TYR A 116 -2.09 28.18 -30.30
C TYR A 116 -1.50 29.61 -30.22
N ALA A 117 -2.22 30.62 -30.69
CA ALA A 117 -1.75 32.01 -30.68
C ALA A 117 -1.67 32.61 -29.27
N HIS A 118 -2.36 32.01 -28.30
CA HIS A 118 -2.33 32.41 -26.89
C HIS A 118 -1.20 31.75 -26.08
N LEU A 119 -0.34 30.93 -26.71
CA LEU A 119 0.84 30.40 -26.04
C LEU A 119 1.79 31.55 -25.62
N PRO A 120 2.41 31.50 -24.42
CA PRO A 120 3.33 32.54 -23.97
C PRO A 120 4.48 32.77 -24.94
N SER A 121 4.88 34.02 -25.16
CA SER A 121 6.00 34.37 -26.03
C SER A 121 7.37 34.26 -25.33
N THR A 122 7.42 34.21 -24.00
CA THR A 122 8.66 34.04 -23.20
C THR A 122 8.53 32.97 -22.11
N PRO A 123 8.22 31.71 -22.45
CA PRO A 123 8.14 30.60 -21.49
C PRO A 123 9.54 30.10 -21.08
N THR A 124 9.60 29.34 -19.98
CA THR A 124 10.82 28.60 -19.60
C THR A 124 10.90 27.30 -20.41
N ALA A 125 12.10 26.85 -20.78
CA ALA A 125 12.30 25.55 -21.42
C ALA A 125 11.62 24.43 -20.59
N GLY A 126 10.88 23.56 -21.26
CA GLY A 126 10.08 22.51 -20.64
C GLY A 126 8.69 22.94 -20.14
N ALA A 127 8.31 24.22 -20.30
CA ALA A 127 6.94 24.65 -20.01
C ALA A 127 5.96 23.92 -20.94
N ALA A 128 4.95 23.28 -20.35
CA ALA A 128 3.93 22.51 -21.06
C ALA A 128 2.58 23.21 -20.97
N TYR A 129 1.91 23.43 -22.09
CA TYR A 129 0.58 24.03 -22.15
C TYR A 129 -0.39 23.13 -22.89
N LEU A 130 -1.61 23.02 -22.38
CA LEU A 130 -2.72 22.43 -23.14
C LEU A 130 -3.40 23.53 -23.94
N VAL A 131 -3.52 23.33 -25.24
CA VAL A 131 -4.32 24.19 -26.12
C VAL A 131 -5.70 23.57 -26.26
N THR A 132 -6.75 24.32 -25.93
CA THR A 132 -8.10 23.74 -25.91
C THR A 132 -8.72 23.62 -27.29
N ASP A 133 -8.34 24.45 -28.27
CA ASP A 133 -8.86 24.47 -29.65
C ASP A 133 -8.43 23.29 -30.54
N ASP A 134 -7.37 22.57 -30.14
CA ASP A 134 -6.98 21.31 -30.77
C ASP A 134 -6.94 20.14 -29.77
N GLY A 135 -6.89 20.44 -28.47
CA GLY A 135 -6.76 19.46 -27.39
C GLY A 135 -5.35 18.85 -27.30
N LEU A 136 -4.35 19.51 -27.86
CA LEU A 136 -2.96 19.06 -27.87
C LEU A 136 -2.15 19.73 -26.76
N MET A 137 -1.19 19.00 -26.21
CA MET A 137 -0.19 19.54 -25.30
C MET A 137 1.05 19.99 -26.08
N TYR A 138 1.44 21.25 -25.92
CA TYR A 138 2.66 21.81 -26.48
C TYR A 138 3.71 21.96 -25.39
N VAL A 139 4.95 21.57 -25.68
CA VAL A 139 6.09 21.70 -24.74
C VAL A 139 7.15 22.58 -25.37
N TYR A 140 7.50 23.67 -24.71
CA TYR A 140 8.48 24.63 -25.20
C TYR A 140 9.90 24.06 -25.08
N ASP A 141 10.67 24.07 -26.18
CA ASP A 141 12.01 23.47 -26.22
C ASP A 141 13.12 24.38 -25.66
N GLY A 142 12.80 25.65 -25.40
CA GLY A 142 13.74 26.70 -24.98
C GLY A 142 13.95 27.79 -26.04
N ALA A 143 13.61 27.52 -27.30
CA ALA A 143 13.73 28.44 -28.43
C ALA A 143 12.37 28.73 -29.10
N ALA A 144 11.52 27.72 -29.28
CA ALA A 144 10.22 27.85 -29.92
C ALA A 144 9.20 26.82 -29.39
N TRP A 145 7.92 27.12 -29.63
CA TRP A 145 6.87 26.12 -29.53
C TRP A 145 6.90 25.21 -30.77
N PRO A 146 6.55 23.91 -30.65
CA PRO A 146 6.25 23.06 -31.80
C PRO A 146 5.18 23.72 -32.67
N ALA A 147 5.25 23.57 -34.00
CA ALA A 147 4.30 24.23 -34.90
C ALA A 147 2.83 23.89 -34.56
N ASP A 148 1.91 24.80 -34.88
CA ASP A 148 0.48 24.61 -34.67
C ASP A 148 -0.02 23.31 -35.31
N GLY A 149 -0.72 22.47 -34.54
CA GLY A 149 -1.16 21.12 -34.90
C GLY A 149 -0.15 19.99 -34.64
N GLU A 150 1.10 20.30 -34.30
CA GLU A 150 2.17 19.31 -34.06
C GLU A 150 2.41 19.01 -32.56
N GLY A 151 1.42 19.34 -31.71
CA GLY A 151 1.44 19.03 -30.28
C GLY A 151 1.20 17.56 -29.96
N ILE A 152 1.37 17.18 -28.69
CA ILE A 152 1.19 15.81 -28.21
C ILE A 152 -0.29 15.58 -27.88
N ASP A 153 -0.94 14.64 -28.57
CA ASP A 153 -2.29 14.20 -28.22
C ASP A 153 -2.25 13.24 -27.02
N LEU A 154 -2.85 13.66 -25.91
CA LEU A 154 -2.93 12.88 -24.68
C LEU A 154 -4.23 12.06 -24.56
N ARG A 155 -5.16 12.22 -25.52
CA ARG A 155 -6.50 11.62 -25.46
C ARG A 155 -6.57 10.21 -26.03
N GLY A 156 -5.48 9.71 -26.61
CA GLY A 156 -5.41 8.40 -27.22
C GLY A 156 -6.23 8.32 -28.50
N GLY A 157 -5.60 8.66 -29.63
CA GLY A 157 -5.96 8.20 -30.98
C GLY A 157 -7.45 8.19 -31.32
N GLY A 158 -8.04 9.37 -31.51
CA GLY A 158 -9.30 9.52 -32.23
C GLY A 158 -9.26 10.83 -33.01
N ALA A 159 -9.21 10.75 -34.33
CA ALA A 159 -9.16 11.88 -35.28
C ALA A 159 -10.49 12.65 -35.34
N ASP A 160 -11.16 12.77 -34.21
CA ASP A 160 -12.51 13.24 -34.05
C ASP A 160 -12.43 14.35 -33.00
N ASN A 161 -12.06 15.56 -33.42
CA ASN A 161 -12.05 16.77 -32.60
C ASN A 161 -13.47 17.24 -32.24
N GLY A 162 -14.38 16.30 -31.96
CA GLY A 162 -15.70 16.56 -31.44
C GLY A 162 -15.57 16.98 -29.99
N TYR A 163 -15.67 18.29 -29.75
CA TYR A 163 -15.93 18.87 -28.44
C TYR A 163 -17.22 18.29 -27.86
N GLY A 164 -17.12 17.12 -27.25
CA GLY A 164 -18.12 16.60 -26.33
C GLY A 164 -18.12 17.48 -25.09
N ASN A 165 -18.84 18.58 -25.20
CA ASN A 165 -19.17 19.56 -24.17
C ASN A 165 -19.22 18.93 -22.77
N PHE A 166 -18.14 19.03 -21.99
CA PHE A 166 -18.19 18.78 -20.55
C PHE A 166 -18.85 20.00 -19.87
N GLY A 167 -20.17 20.08 -19.99
CA GLY A 167 -21.02 20.90 -19.13
C GLY A 167 -21.60 22.16 -19.78
N GLY A 168 -22.91 22.11 -20.03
CA GLY A 168 -23.70 23.31 -20.26
C GLY A 168 -25.21 23.05 -20.20
N GLY A 169 -25.82 23.27 -19.04
CA GLY A 169 -27.24 23.64 -18.93
C GLY A 169 -28.14 22.65 -18.20
N LEU A 170 -28.88 23.21 -17.25
CA LEU A 170 -29.96 22.66 -16.42
C LEU A 170 -31.03 21.87 -17.17
#